data_AF-A0A7K4B8A9-F1
#
_entry.id   AF-A0A7K4B8A9-F1
#
_cell.length_a   1.000
_cell.length_b   1.000
_cell.length_c   1.000
_cell.angle_alpha   90.00
_cell.angle_beta   90.00
_cell.angle_gamma   90.00
#
_symmetry.space_group_name_H-M   'P 1'
#
loop_
_entity.id
_entity.type
_entity.pdbx_description
1 polymer ?
#
loop_
_entity_poly.entity_id
_entity_poly.type
_entity_poly.pdbx_seq_one_letter_code
_entity_poly.pdbx_strand_id
1 'polypeptide(L)'
;MLELLVPVSCLFFLLFFIPGKIRRYCAIAAWTTLVSSFISGLPEWIEESNIMYPVMVVLSLPFLYITISLLLQNNEAVFSLTRAAGVAFIIYAPFAFIEEVGNYLIHTVVLHTMVILSIFQYPVDLVLWNTFQHGFFRVEIILACTGIQAIAIMLGVASAVPTTTRQKILAFLLIAPVIYILNLFRNAGVIITYTSQMFSWLPDISGSSEYGFSTFFWAHNIFAEGIALIFLIALAYSLFRLIPQLGDFAAELVASYEKEIRKISGKDK
;
A
#
# COMPACT_ATOMS: atom_id res chain seq x y z
N MET A 1 -2.89 -18.08 -11.59
CA MET A 1 -1.99 -18.53 -10.48
C MET A 1 -1.90 -17.46 -9.39
N LEU A 2 -1.73 -16.19 -9.77
CA LEU A 2 -1.74 -15.03 -8.87
C LEU A 2 -3.01 -14.94 -8.01
N GLU A 3 -4.18 -15.23 -8.61
CA GLU A 3 -5.49 -15.26 -7.93
C GLU A 3 -5.56 -16.21 -6.72
N LEU A 4 -4.74 -17.28 -6.68
CA LEU A 4 -4.74 -18.23 -5.57
C LEU A 4 -3.65 -17.92 -4.52
N LEU A 5 -2.50 -17.40 -4.96
CA LEU A 5 -1.35 -17.18 -4.07
C LEU A 5 -1.58 -16.05 -3.05
N VAL A 6 -2.28 -14.98 -3.43
CA VAL A 6 -2.56 -13.86 -2.52
C VAL A 6 -3.53 -14.30 -1.40
N PRO A 7 -4.68 -14.95 -1.67
CA PRO A 7 -5.54 -15.50 -0.62
C PRO A 7 -4.83 -16.53 0.28
N VAL A 8 -3.98 -17.38 -0.30
CA VAL A 8 -3.17 -18.35 0.46
C VAL A 8 -2.19 -17.63 1.40
N SER A 9 -1.53 -16.57 0.95
CA SER A 9 -0.66 -15.76 1.81
C SER A 9 -1.43 -15.13 2.96
N CYS A 10 -2.62 -14.58 2.67
CA CYS A 10 -3.52 -14.01 3.67
C CYS A 10 -3.90 -15.06 4.72
N LEU A 11 -4.27 -16.28 4.30
CA LEU A 11 -4.57 -17.38 5.21
C LEU A 11 -3.39 -17.69 6.15
N PHE A 12 -2.17 -17.76 5.64
CA PHE A 12 -0.99 -18.01 6.49
C PHE A 12 -0.70 -16.87 7.47
N PHE A 13 -0.92 -15.61 7.08
CA PHE A 13 -0.85 -14.47 7.99
C PHE A 13 -1.94 -14.50 9.07
N LEU A 14 -3.12 -15.07 8.79
CA LEU A 14 -4.16 -15.27 9.80
C LEU A 14 -3.78 -16.43 10.75
N LEU A 15 -3.31 -17.55 10.20
CA LEU A 15 -2.86 -18.70 11.00
C LEU A 15 -1.68 -18.36 11.91
N PHE A 16 -0.87 -17.35 11.55
CA PHE A 16 0.20 -16.82 12.39
C PHE A 16 -0.29 -16.33 13.77
N PHE A 17 -1.55 -15.87 13.89
CA PHE A 17 -2.10 -15.46 15.19
C PHE A 17 -2.39 -16.63 16.14
N ILE A 18 -2.38 -17.88 15.64
CA ILE A 18 -2.57 -19.06 16.48
C ILE A 18 -1.29 -19.30 17.32
N PRO A 19 -1.38 -19.27 18.66
CA PRO A 19 -0.23 -19.45 19.52
C PRO A 19 0.32 -20.88 19.41
N GLY A 20 1.65 -21.02 19.38
CA GLY A 20 2.32 -22.33 19.42
C GLY A 20 3.56 -22.42 18.56
N LYS A 21 4.12 -23.63 18.47
CA LYS A 21 5.35 -23.92 17.71
C LYS A 21 5.19 -23.73 16.20
N ILE A 22 3.94 -23.76 15.70
CA ILE A 22 3.64 -23.63 14.27
C ILE A 22 3.72 -22.17 13.78
N ARG A 23 3.62 -21.20 14.69
CA ARG A 23 3.59 -19.75 14.39
C ARG A 23 4.71 -19.33 13.44
N ARG A 24 5.95 -19.76 13.69
CA ARG A 24 7.11 -19.43 12.84
C ARG A 24 6.98 -19.99 11.42
N TYR A 25 6.42 -21.19 11.27
CA TYR A 25 6.25 -21.83 9.97
C TYR A 25 5.10 -21.18 9.20
N CYS A 26 4.02 -20.78 9.88
CA CYS A 26 2.95 -19.96 9.28
C CYS A 26 3.51 -18.62 8.78
N ALA A 27 4.36 -17.95 9.56
CA ALA A 27 5.02 -16.71 9.13
C ALA A 27 5.90 -16.93 7.88
N ILE A 28 6.74 -17.97 7.89
CA ILE A 28 7.60 -18.32 6.73
C ILE A 28 6.74 -18.59 5.49
N ALA A 29 5.69 -19.40 5.63
CA ALA A 29 4.77 -19.71 4.54
C ALA A 29 4.06 -18.46 4.01
N ALA A 30 3.63 -17.56 4.90
CA ALA A 30 2.98 -16.30 4.54
C ALA A 30 3.90 -15.41 3.68
N TRP A 31 5.12 -15.14 4.14
CA TRP A 31 6.07 -14.33 3.38
C TRP A 31 6.51 -14.99 2.07
N THR A 32 6.68 -16.32 2.08
CA THR A 32 7.09 -17.07 0.88
C THR A 32 6.00 -17.01 -0.17
N THR A 33 4.76 -17.30 0.19
CA THR A 33 3.62 -17.28 -0.74
C THR A 33 3.31 -15.87 -1.23
N LEU A 34 3.50 -14.85 -0.39
CA LEU A 34 3.39 -13.45 -0.79
C LEU A 34 4.43 -13.09 -1.87
N VAL A 35 5.70 -13.42 -1.66
CA VAL A 35 6.75 -13.14 -2.66
C VAL A 35 6.56 -13.99 -3.93
N SER A 36 6.14 -15.24 -3.79
CA SER A 36 5.76 -16.08 -4.95
C SER A 36 4.62 -15.46 -5.75
N SER A 37 3.66 -14.79 -5.10
CA SER A 37 2.59 -14.07 -5.82
C SER A 37 3.16 -12.95 -6.69
N PHE A 38 4.14 -12.19 -6.20
CA PHE A 38 4.77 -11.13 -6.98
C PHE A 38 5.60 -11.69 -8.15
N ILE A 39 6.32 -12.80 -7.94
CA ILE A 39 7.04 -13.48 -9.03
C ILE A 39 6.05 -13.94 -10.12
N SER A 40 4.88 -14.45 -9.72
CA SER A 40 3.87 -14.91 -10.69
C SER A 40 3.23 -13.79 -11.51
N GLY A 41 3.25 -12.54 -11.02
CA GLY A 41 2.73 -11.36 -11.74
C GLY A 41 3.76 -10.68 -12.63
N LEU A 42 5.04 -11.07 -12.53
CA LEU A 42 6.14 -10.46 -13.29
C LEU A 42 5.93 -10.48 -14.82
N PRO A 43 5.40 -11.55 -15.46
CA PRO A 43 5.18 -11.55 -16.90
C PRO A 43 4.24 -10.42 -17.36
N GLU A 44 3.11 -10.24 -16.69
CA GLU A 44 2.11 -9.21 -17.02
C GLU A 44 2.67 -7.80 -16.81
N TRP A 45 3.37 -7.54 -15.70
CA TRP A 45 3.91 -6.21 -15.41
C TRP A 45 5.06 -5.77 -16.31
N ILE A 46 5.82 -6.73 -16.87
CA ILE A 46 6.84 -6.44 -17.88
C ILE A 46 6.19 -6.01 -19.19
N GLU A 47 5.06 -6.62 -19.56
CA GLU A 47 4.30 -6.25 -20.75
C GLU A 47 3.72 -4.83 -20.64
N GLU A 48 3.31 -4.42 -19.44
CA GLU A 48 2.85 -3.05 -19.14
C GLU A 48 3.98 -2.00 -19.07
N SER A 49 5.23 -2.37 -19.36
CA SER A 49 6.42 -1.49 -19.33
C SER A 49 6.66 -0.82 -17.96
N ASN A 50 6.16 -1.40 -16.87
CA ASN A 50 6.32 -0.86 -15.53
C ASN A 50 7.57 -1.44 -14.85
N ILE A 51 8.68 -0.72 -14.91
CA ILE A 51 9.98 -1.18 -14.37
C ILE A 51 10.00 -1.34 -12.83
N MET A 52 9.07 -0.69 -12.11
CA MET A 52 9.08 -0.70 -10.66
C MET A 52 8.73 -2.08 -10.09
N TYR A 53 7.76 -2.78 -10.68
CA TYR A 53 7.35 -4.09 -10.18
C TYR A 53 8.44 -5.16 -10.31
N PRO A 54 9.13 -5.32 -11.46
CA PRO A 54 10.27 -6.23 -11.56
C PRO A 54 11.40 -5.93 -10.57
N VAL A 55 11.72 -4.64 -10.36
CA VAL A 55 12.74 -4.23 -9.37
C VAL A 55 12.32 -4.65 -7.96
N MET A 56 11.05 -4.43 -7.58
CA MET A 56 10.53 -4.86 -6.28
C MET A 56 10.58 -6.39 -6.11
N VAL A 57 10.28 -7.16 -7.15
CA VAL A 57 10.40 -8.63 -7.11
C VAL A 57 11.84 -9.05 -6.87
N VAL A 58 12.80 -8.51 -7.63
CA VAL A 58 14.23 -8.84 -7.48
C VAL A 58 14.72 -8.50 -6.07
N LEU A 59 14.34 -7.34 -5.54
CA LEU A 59 14.69 -6.94 -4.17
C LEU A 59 14.01 -7.81 -3.11
N SER A 60 12.79 -8.28 -3.36
CA SER A 60 12.05 -9.10 -2.39
C SER A 60 12.70 -10.45 -2.11
N LEU A 61 13.47 -11.02 -3.05
CA LEU A 61 14.15 -12.31 -2.89
C LEU A 61 15.20 -12.33 -1.77
N PRO A 62 16.22 -11.44 -1.74
CA PRO A 62 17.16 -11.39 -0.63
C PRO A 62 16.50 -11.00 0.69
N PHE A 63 15.50 -10.10 0.68
CA PHE A 63 14.75 -9.77 1.88
C PHE A 63 13.97 -10.97 2.42
N LEU A 64 13.35 -11.78 1.56
CA LEU A 64 12.68 -13.01 1.96
C LEU A 64 13.65 -13.99 2.61
N TYR A 65 14.82 -14.20 2.00
CA TYR A 65 15.84 -15.07 2.57
C TYR A 65 16.24 -14.65 3.99
N ILE A 66 16.52 -13.36 4.19
CA ILE A 66 16.85 -12.80 5.51
C ILE A 66 15.67 -12.96 6.48
N THR A 67 14.45 -12.66 6.03
CA THR A 67 13.22 -12.78 6.82
C THR A 67 13.04 -14.21 7.33
N ILE A 68 13.23 -15.21 6.46
CA ILE A 68 13.14 -16.63 6.83
C ILE A 68 14.23 -16.99 7.85
N SER A 69 15.48 -16.56 7.63
CA SER A 69 16.58 -16.78 8.59
C SER A 69 16.24 -16.23 9.97
N LEU A 70 15.77 -14.99 10.05
CA LEU A 70 15.40 -14.32 11.29
C LEU A 70 14.18 -14.97 11.98
N LEU A 71 13.19 -15.44 11.21
CA LEU A 71 12.04 -16.19 11.74
C LEU A 71 12.47 -17.54 12.33
N LEU A 72 13.43 -18.23 11.71
CA LEU A 72 13.98 -19.48 12.25
C LEU A 72 14.79 -19.25 13.53
N GLN A 73 15.41 -18.08 13.67
CA GLN A 73 16.11 -17.63 14.88
C GLN A 73 15.16 -17.10 15.98
N ASN A 74 13.84 -17.07 15.73
CA ASN A 74 12.82 -16.50 16.62
C ASN A 74 13.04 -15.00 16.93
N ASN A 75 13.47 -14.21 15.95
CA ASN A 75 13.63 -12.77 16.10
C ASN A 75 12.26 -12.08 16.31
N GLU A 76 12.09 -11.37 17.43
CA GLU A 76 10.83 -10.73 17.81
C GLU A 76 10.44 -9.54 16.94
N ALA A 77 11.42 -8.81 16.37
CA ALA A 77 11.14 -7.73 15.43
C ALA A 77 10.48 -8.29 14.15
N VAL A 78 10.96 -9.39 13.59
CA VAL A 78 10.34 -10.00 12.40
C VAL A 78 8.97 -10.62 12.72
N PHE A 79 8.76 -11.11 13.94
CA PHE A 79 7.42 -11.50 14.39
C PHE A 79 6.46 -10.33 14.52
N SER A 80 6.94 -9.18 14.99
CA SER A 80 6.16 -7.94 15.07
C SER A 80 5.84 -7.38 13.68
N LEU A 81 6.79 -7.48 12.73
CA LEU A 81 6.56 -7.18 11.31
C LEU A 81 5.50 -8.11 10.70
N THR A 82 5.57 -9.41 10.98
CA THR A 82 4.59 -10.40 10.51
C THR A 82 3.19 -10.11 11.08
N ARG A 83 3.12 -9.68 12.36
CA ARG A 83 1.87 -9.24 12.98
C ARG A 83 1.29 -8.01 12.28
N ALA A 84 2.12 -7.01 11.98
CA ALA A 84 1.70 -5.81 11.28
C ALA A 84 1.11 -6.13 9.91
N ALA A 85 1.80 -6.99 9.14
CA ALA A 85 1.30 -7.48 7.85
C ALA A 85 -0.02 -8.25 8.01
N GLY A 86 -0.12 -9.13 9.01
CA GLY A 86 -1.35 -9.89 9.26
C GLY A 86 -2.55 -9.02 9.62
N VAL A 87 -2.36 -7.97 10.44
CA VAL A 87 -3.43 -7.00 10.72
C VAL A 87 -3.80 -6.19 9.48
N ALA A 88 -2.84 -5.79 8.65
CA ALA A 88 -3.12 -5.13 7.39
C ALA A 88 -3.97 -6.02 6.47
N PHE A 89 -3.65 -7.32 6.36
CA PHE A 89 -4.47 -8.28 5.62
C PHE A 89 -5.87 -8.43 6.20
N ILE A 90 -6.04 -8.50 7.53
CA ILE A 90 -7.36 -8.55 8.19
C ILE A 90 -8.23 -7.36 7.77
N ILE A 91 -7.64 -6.17 7.67
CA ILE A 91 -8.37 -4.95 7.31
C ILE A 91 -8.65 -4.89 5.81
N TYR A 92 -7.68 -5.21 4.96
CA TYR A 92 -7.77 -5.05 3.51
C TYR A 92 -8.55 -6.18 2.82
N ALA A 93 -8.38 -7.43 3.29
CA ALA A 93 -8.92 -8.61 2.63
C ALA A 93 -10.44 -8.59 2.39
N PRO A 94 -11.30 -8.09 3.31
CA PRO A 94 -12.73 -7.99 3.05
C PRO A 94 -13.06 -7.14 1.82
N PHE A 95 -12.33 -6.04 1.61
CA PHE A 95 -12.55 -5.16 0.46
C PHE A 95 -11.96 -5.71 -0.84
N ALA A 96 -10.88 -6.50 -0.73
CA ALA A 96 -10.18 -7.05 -1.89
C ALA A 96 -10.80 -8.35 -2.41
N PHE A 97 -11.37 -9.19 -1.53
CA PHE A 97 -11.87 -10.53 -1.88
C PHE A 97 -13.39 -10.66 -1.85
N ILE A 98 -14.11 -9.70 -1.26
CA ILE A 98 -15.57 -9.65 -1.30
C ILE A 98 -15.98 -8.49 -2.21
N GLU A 99 -16.32 -8.82 -3.45
CA GLU A 99 -16.64 -7.84 -4.51
C GLU A 99 -17.66 -6.79 -4.05
N GLU A 100 -18.74 -7.20 -3.40
CA GLU A 100 -19.78 -6.30 -2.89
C GLU A 100 -19.24 -5.26 -1.90
N VAL A 101 -18.31 -5.66 -1.02
CA VAL A 101 -17.71 -4.79 -0.01
C VAL A 101 -16.73 -3.81 -0.66
N GLY A 102 -15.93 -4.31 -1.63
CA GLY A 102 -15.04 -3.49 -2.44
C GLY A 102 -15.80 -2.44 -3.27
N ASN A 103 -16.83 -2.87 -4.01
CA ASN A 103 -17.66 -2.01 -4.84
C ASN A 103 -18.42 -0.98 -4.01
N TYR A 104 -18.93 -1.35 -2.82
CA TYR A 104 -19.54 -0.39 -1.90
C TYR A 104 -18.56 0.71 -1.46
N LEU A 105 -17.32 0.35 -1.12
CA LEU A 105 -16.30 1.32 -0.76
C LEU A 105 -15.92 2.22 -1.94
N ILE A 106 -15.72 1.65 -3.14
CA ILE A 106 -15.45 2.41 -4.37
C ILE A 106 -16.58 3.41 -4.63
N HIS A 107 -17.82 2.95 -4.61
CA HIS A 107 -18.99 3.81 -4.81
C HIS A 107 -19.07 4.94 -3.76
N THR A 108 -18.78 4.64 -2.49
CA THR A 108 -18.71 5.67 -1.43
C THR A 108 -17.64 6.72 -1.73
N VAL A 109 -16.46 6.30 -2.17
CA VAL A 109 -15.36 7.20 -2.54
C VAL A 109 -15.71 8.02 -3.78
N VAL A 110 -16.40 7.44 -4.76
CA VAL A 110 -16.92 8.16 -5.95
C VAL A 110 -17.85 9.29 -5.51
N LEU A 111 -18.84 9.00 -4.66
CA LEU A 111 -19.77 10.01 -4.16
C LEU A 111 -19.05 11.13 -3.39
N HIS A 112 -18.13 10.79 -2.49
CA HIS A 112 -17.38 11.82 -1.76
C HIS A 112 -16.42 12.61 -2.66
N THR A 113 -15.82 11.98 -3.66
CA THR A 113 -14.98 12.67 -4.65
C THR A 113 -15.82 13.65 -5.48
N MET A 114 -17.05 13.28 -5.86
CA MET A 114 -18.01 14.16 -6.54
C MET A 114 -18.37 15.38 -5.67
N VAL A 115 -18.50 15.20 -4.34
CA VAL A 115 -18.68 16.34 -3.42
C VAL A 115 -17.49 17.27 -3.46
N ILE A 116 -16.26 16.75 -3.40
CA ILE A 116 -15.05 17.60 -3.50
C ILE A 116 -15.01 18.34 -4.84
N LEU A 117 -15.27 17.66 -5.96
CA LEU A 117 -15.28 18.28 -7.29
C LEU A 117 -16.35 19.37 -7.42
N SER A 118 -17.53 19.17 -6.81
CA SER A 118 -18.60 20.18 -6.82
C SER A 118 -18.27 21.40 -5.95
N ILE A 119 -17.55 21.23 -4.83
CA ILE A 119 -16.99 22.35 -4.04
C ILE A 119 -16.06 23.22 -4.91
N PHE A 120 -15.25 22.60 -5.75
CA PHE A 120 -14.39 23.30 -6.72
C PHE A 120 -15.13 23.78 -7.99
N GLN A 121 -16.44 23.53 -8.09
CA GLN A 121 -17.27 23.86 -9.26
C GLN A 121 -16.70 23.29 -10.57
N TYR A 122 -16.00 22.14 -10.50
CA TYR A 122 -15.40 21.53 -11.67
C TYR A 122 -16.45 20.74 -12.46
N PRO A 123 -16.69 21.06 -13.75
CA PRO A 123 -17.75 20.43 -14.53
C PRO A 123 -17.34 19.01 -14.91
N VAL A 124 -17.91 18.00 -14.27
CA VAL A 124 -17.60 16.59 -14.53
C VAL A 124 -18.89 15.77 -14.59
N ASP A 125 -18.94 14.82 -15.51
CA ASP A 125 -20.05 13.88 -15.64
C ASP A 125 -19.64 12.52 -15.07
N LEU A 126 -20.54 11.91 -14.30
CA LEU A 126 -20.41 10.53 -13.88
C LEU A 126 -21.03 9.63 -14.98
N VAL A 127 -20.19 9.11 -15.87
CA VAL A 127 -20.63 8.37 -17.07
C VAL A 127 -20.83 6.87 -16.83
N LEU A 128 -20.16 6.34 -15.80
CA LEU A 128 -20.36 5.00 -15.24
C LEU A 128 -20.40 5.11 -13.73
N TRP A 129 -20.83 4.05 -13.04
CA TRP A 129 -20.98 4.05 -11.57
C TRP A 129 -19.68 4.41 -10.81
N ASN A 130 -18.51 4.21 -11.42
CA ASN A 130 -17.19 4.55 -10.87
C ASN A 130 -16.29 5.38 -11.80
N THR A 131 -16.81 5.96 -12.89
CA THR A 131 -15.99 6.68 -13.89
C THR A 131 -16.46 8.11 -14.11
N PHE A 132 -15.55 9.06 -13.89
CA PHE A 132 -15.72 10.47 -14.17
C PHE A 132 -15.25 10.81 -15.59
N GLN A 133 -15.94 11.73 -16.26
CA GLN A 133 -15.58 12.23 -17.59
C GLN A 133 -15.67 13.76 -17.63
N HIS A 134 -14.67 14.40 -18.24
CA HIS A 134 -14.77 15.78 -18.71
C HIS A 134 -14.11 15.87 -20.09
N GLY A 135 -14.89 16.33 -21.09
CA GLY A 135 -14.50 16.27 -22.48
C GLY A 135 -14.29 14.81 -22.94
N PHE A 136 -13.12 14.54 -23.54
CA PHE A 136 -12.76 13.21 -24.04
C PHE A 136 -12.06 12.32 -22.99
N PHE A 137 -11.65 12.89 -21.86
CA PHE A 137 -10.84 12.19 -20.87
C PHE A 137 -11.69 11.56 -19.77
N ARG A 138 -11.34 10.33 -19.38
CA ARG A 138 -12.05 9.53 -18.39
C ARG A 138 -11.12 9.10 -17.26
N VAL A 139 -11.62 9.11 -16.04
CA VAL A 139 -10.91 8.62 -14.86
C VAL A 139 -11.80 7.65 -14.10
N GLU A 140 -11.37 6.39 -14.05
CA GLU A 140 -12.02 5.36 -13.27
C GLU A 140 -11.46 5.32 -11.84
N ILE A 141 -12.36 5.27 -10.86
CA ILE A 141 -12.01 5.01 -9.47
C ILE A 141 -12.05 3.50 -9.23
N ILE A 142 -10.90 2.94 -8.92
CA ILE A 142 -10.72 1.53 -8.54
C ILE A 142 -10.41 1.41 -7.05
N LEU A 143 -10.33 0.18 -6.53
CA LEU A 143 -10.06 -0.07 -5.11
C LEU A 143 -8.77 0.61 -4.61
N ALA A 144 -7.72 0.65 -5.44
CA ALA A 144 -6.46 1.31 -5.13
C ALA A 144 -6.61 2.84 -4.90
N CYS A 145 -7.64 3.45 -5.50
CA CYS A 145 -7.96 4.88 -5.35
C CYS A 145 -8.83 5.18 -4.12
N THR A 146 -9.12 4.21 -3.26
CA THR A 146 -9.95 4.42 -2.05
C THR A 146 -9.15 4.79 -0.80
N GLY A 147 -7.81 4.63 -0.85
CA GLY A 147 -6.93 4.80 0.29
C GLY A 147 -6.94 3.64 1.30
N ILE A 148 -7.79 2.62 1.12
CA ILE A 148 -7.94 1.51 2.07
C ILE A 148 -6.64 0.73 2.29
N GLN A 149 -5.84 0.56 1.25
CA GLN A 149 -4.56 -0.14 1.33
C GLN A 149 -3.59 0.61 2.27
N ALA A 150 -3.46 1.93 2.10
CA ALA A 150 -2.60 2.75 2.96
C ALA A 150 -3.11 2.78 4.41
N ILE A 151 -4.43 2.85 4.61
CA ILE A 151 -5.06 2.75 5.94
C ILE A 151 -4.74 1.40 6.59
N ALA A 152 -4.93 0.30 5.87
CA ALA A 152 -4.67 -1.05 6.35
C ALA A 152 -3.19 -1.24 6.73
N ILE A 153 -2.26 -0.80 5.88
CA ILE A 153 -0.82 -0.87 6.15
C ILE A 153 -0.46 -0.07 7.40
N MET A 154 -0.90 1.18 7.52
CA MET A 154 -0.54 2.05 8.65
C MET A 154 -1.17 1.58 9.97
N LEU A 155 -2.41 1.09 9.94
CA LEU A 155 -3.03 0.45 11.12
C LEU A 155 -2.35 -0.87 11.48
N GLY A 156 -1.90 -1.62 10.47
CA GLY A 156 -1.04 -2.78 10.65
C GLY A 156 0.24 -2.42 11.40
N VAL A 157 0.97 -1.40 10.94
CA VAL A 157 2.17 -0.88 11.63
C VAL A 157 1.86 -0.43 13.05
N ALA A 158 0.76 0.29 13.29
CA ALA A 158 0.35 0.70 14.64
C ALA A 158 0.07 -0.49 15.58
N SER A 159 -0.24 -1.66 15.03
CA SER A 159 -0.46 -2.91 15.76
C SER A 159 0.79 -3.79 15.92
N ALA A 160 1.94 -3.39 15.34
CA ALA A 160 3.19 -4.15 15.40
C ALA A 160 3.64 -4.36 16.85
N VAL A 161 3.47 -3.33 17.70
CA VAL A 161 3.86 -3.33 19.11
C VAL A 161 2.63 -3.31 20.03
N PRO A 162 2.76 -3.81 21.27
CA PRO A 162 1.69 -3.72 22.26
C PRO A 162 1.33 -2.26 22.54
N THR A 163 0.04 -1.92 22.46
CA THR A 163 -0.47 -0.56 22.68
C THR A 163 -1.65 -0.55 23.63
N THR A 164 -1.80 0.56 24.37
CA THR A 164 -2.98 0.81 25.21
C THR A 164 -4.21 1.11 24.36
N THR A 165 -5.42 0.91 24.90
CA THR A 165 -6.68 1.25 24.18
C THR A 165 -6.73 2.70 23.74
N ARG A 166 -6.20 3.63 24.57
CA ARG A 166 -6.09 5.05 24.23
C ARG A 166 -5.22 5.25 22.99
N GLN A 167 -4.06 4.60 22.93
CA GLN A 167 -3.17 4.70 21.76
C GLN A 167 -3.81 4.09 20.51
N LYS A 168 -4.55 2.98 20.63
CA LYS A 168 -5.26 2.37 19.50
C LYS A 168 -6.29 3.32 18.89
N ILE A 169 -7.13 3.94 19.73
CA ILE A 169 -8.15 4.89 19.27
C ILE A 169 -7.49 6.12 18.63
N LEU A 170 -6.46 6.68 19.27
CA LEU A 170 -5.78 7.85 18.73
C LEU A 170 -5.02 7.54 17.43
N ALA A 171 -4.38 6.36 17.33
CA ALA A 171 -3.75 5.91 16.09
C ALA A 171 -4.78 5.74 14.97
N PHE A 172 -5.95 5.16 15.27
CA PHE A 172 -7.04 5.05 14.29
C PHE A 172 -7.51 6.42 13.80
N LEU A 173 -7.78 7.36 14.71
CA LEU A 173 -8.21 8.73 14.38
C LEU A 173 -7.11 9.52 13.65
N LEU A 174 -5.85 9.23 13.90
CA LEU A 174 -4.73 9.84 13.18
C LEU A 174 -4.58 9.28 11.77
N ILE A 175 -4.81 7.99 11.57
CA ILE A 175 -4.50 7.29 10.31
C ILE A 175 -5.71 7.28 9.37
N ALA A 176 -6.82 6.67 9.79
CA ALA A 176 -7.91 6.34 8.90
C ALA A 176 -8.60 7.58 8.27
N PRO A 177 -9.09 8.55 9.06
CA PRO A 177 -9.78 9.70 8.47
C PRO A 177 -8.82 10.63 7.72
N VAL A 178 -7.57 10.77 8.20
CA VAL A 178 -6.58 11.64 7.54
C VAL A 178 -6.22 11.09 6.15
N ILE A 179 -5.86 9.80 6.06
CA ILE A 179 -5.56 9.17 4.77
C ILE A 179 -6.79 9.22 3.87
N TYR A 180 -7.97 8.92 4.39
CA TYR A 180 -9.20 8.95 3.61
C TYR A 180 -9.47 10.33 2.99
N ILE A 181 -9.41 11.39 3.79
CA ILE A 181 -9.63 12.77 3.33
C ILE A 181 -8.57 13.19 2.31
N LEU A 182 -7.28 12.95 2.61
CA LEU A 182 -6.18 13.27 1.68
C LEU A 182 -6.36 12.52 0.35
N ASN A 183 -6.81 11.28 0.39
CA ASN A 183 -7.08 10.48 -0.79
C ASN A 183 -8.24 11.05 -1.63
N LEU A 184 -9.30 11.59 -1.02
CA LEU A 184 -10.36 12.28 -1.75
C LEU A 184 -9.83 13.52 -2.49
N PHE A 185 -9.01 14.33 -1.84
CA PHE A 185 -8.37 15.48 -2.48
C PHE A 185 -7.42 15.06 -3.60
N ARG A 186 -6.67 13.97 -3.39
CA ARG A 186 -5.80 13.40 -4.41
C ARG A 186 -6.59 12.95 -5.64
N ASN A 187 -7.70 12.24 -5.45
CA ASN A 187 -8.57 11.82 -6.56
C ASN A 187 -9.14 13.03 -7.32
N ALA A 188 -9.72 13.99 -6.59
CA ALA A 188 -10.27 15.20 -7.22
C ALA A 188 -9.18 15.99 -7.98
N GLY A 189 -7.99 16.15 -7.38
CA GLY A 189 -6.86 16.83 -8.01
C GLY A 189 -6.40 16.14 -9.29
N VAL A 190 -6.27 14.81 -9.29
CA VAL A 190 -5.91 14.04 -10.51
C VAL A 190 -7.00 14.17 -11.56
N ILE A 191 -8.29 14.07 -11.20
CA ILE A 191 -9.41 14.24 -12.15
C ILE A 191 -9.36 15.63 -12.80
N ILE A 192 -9.27 16.70 -12.00
CA ILE A 192 -9.23 18.07 -12.50
C ILE A 192 -8.04 18.25 -13.44
N THR A 193 -6.83 17.93 -12.97
CA THR A 193 -5.59 18.20 -13.71
C THR A 193 -5.48 17.39 -14.99
N TYR A 194 -5.84 16.10 -14.95
CA TYR A 194 -5.82 15.24 -16.13
C TYR A 194 -6.88 15.64 -17.15
N THR A 195 -8.13 15.78 -16.73
CA THR A 195 -9.21 16.01 -17.71
C THR A 195 -9.22 17.42 -18.30
N SER A 196 -8.62 18.40 -17.61
CA SER A 196 -8.35 19.74 -18.17
C SER A 196 -6.99 19.86 -18.88
N GLN A 197 -6.19 18.78 -18.94
CA GLN A 197 -4.88 18.77 -19.58
C GLN A 197 -3.92 19.87 -19.07
N MET A 198 -3.95 20.16 -17.76
CA MET A 198 -3.17 21.23 -17.12
C MET A 198 -1.65 21.09 -17.31
N PHE A 199 -1.16 19.86 -17.50
CA PHE A 199 0.26 19.56 -17.66
C PHE A 199 0.65 19.25 -19.11
N SER A 200 -0.19 19.59 -20.09
CA SER A 200 0.10 19.41 -21.51
C SER A 200 1.36 20.15 -22.00
N TRP A 201 1.86 21.13 -21.24
CA TRP A 201 3.09 21.86 -21.51
C TRP A 201 4.37 21.12 -21.06
N LEU A 202 4.24 20.08 -20.23
CA LEU A 202 5.37 19.26 -19.79
C LEU A 202 5.73 18.20 -20.84
N PRO A 203 7.01 17.77 -20.90
CA PRO A 203 7.41 16.74 -21.83
C PRO A 203 6.72 15.41 -21.52
N ASP A 204 6.40 14.66 -22.57
CA ASP A 204 5.91 13.30 -22.43
C ASP A 204 7.08 12.35 -22.12
N ILE A 205 7.14 11.95 -20.85
CA ILE A 205 8.08 10.96 -20.33
C ILE A 205 7.38 9.67 -19.92
N SER A 206 6.09 9.54 -20.23
CA SER A 206 5.26 8.40 -19.80
C SER A 206 5.56 7.13 -20.58
N GLY A 207 6.07 7.27 -21.81
CA GLY A 207 6.26 6.15 -22.75
C GLY A 207 4.96 5.61 -23.34
N SER A 208 3.81 6.24 -23.04
CA SER A 208 2.51 5.85 -23.59
C SER A 208 2.26 6.48 -24.96
N SER A 209 1.57 5.75 -25.84
CA SER A 209 1.07 6.27 -27.13
C SER A 209 -0.33 6.88 -27.02
N GLU A 210 -0.95 6.82 -25.83
CA GLU A 210 -2.30 7.33 -25.60
C GLU A 210 -2.33 8.86 -25.53
N TYR A 211 -3.23 9.46 -26.30
CA TYR A 211 -3.37 10.91 -26.38
C TYR A 211 -3.71 11.52 -25.01
N GLY A 212 -2.92 12.50 -24.57
CA GLY A 212 -3.13 13.23 -23.30
C GLY A 212 -2.73 12.45 -22.04
N PHE A 213 -2.22 11.22 -22.16
CA PHE A 213 -1.80 10.39 -21.02
C PHE A 213 -0.60 10.99 -20.26
N SER A 214 0.25 11.79 -20.93
CA SER A 214 1.35 12.50 -20.29
C SER A 214 0.89 13.35 -19.09
N THR A 215 -0.27 14.03 -19.21
CA THR A 215 -0.83 14.80 -18.10
C THR A 215 -1.23 13.90 -16.94
N PHE A 216 -1.82 12.72 -17.21
CA PHE A 216 -2.16 11.76 -16.16
C PHE A 216 -0.91 11.31 -15.42
N PHE A 217 0.16 10.97 -16.15
CA PHE A 217 1.43 10.56 -15.58
C PHE A 217 2.02 11.63 -14.64
N TRP A 218 2.07 12.89 -15.09
CA TRP A 218 2.54 13.99 -14.25
C TRP A 218 1.65 14.21 -13.02
N ALA A 219 0.33 14.22 -13.19
CA ALA A 219 -0.62 14.42 -12.12
C ALA A 219 -0.58 13.30 -11.06
N HIS A 220 -0.64 12.05 -11.50
CA HIS A 220 -0.77 10.87 -10.65
C HIS A 220 0.59 10.40 -10.12
N ASN A 221 1.52 10.04 -11.01
CA ASN A 221 2.73 9.31 -10.66
C ASN A 221 3.83 10.23 -10.12
N ILE A 222 3.83 11.52 -10.50
CA ILE A 222 4.85 12.46 -10.04
C ILE A 222 4.31 13.33 -8.90
N PHE A 223 3.29 14.14 -9.15
CA PHE A 223 2.83 15.11 -8.16
C PHE A 223 2.02 14.47 -7.04
N ALA A 224 0.95 13.75 -7.35
CA ALA A 224 0.08 13.16 -6.33
C ALA A 224 0.82 12.12 -5.48
N GLU A 225 1.57 11.20 -6.10
CA GLU A 225 2.38 10.22 -5.36
C GLU A 225 3.50 10.87 -4.56
N GLY A 226 4.20 11.87 -5.13
CA GLY A 226 5.25 12.59 -4.40
C GLY A 226 4.71 13.31 -3.15
N ILE A 227 3.56 13.97 -3.28
CA ILE A 227 2.87 14.62 -2.16
C ILE A 227 2.40 13.56 -1.14
N ALA A 228 1.81 12.45 -1.60
CA ALA A 228 1.38 11.36 -0.73
C ALA A 228 2.54 10.75 0.07
N LEU A 229 3.73 10.61 -0.53
CA LEU A 229 4.93 10.13 0.14
C LEU A 229 5.35 11.06 1.29
N ILE A 230 5.36 12.39 1.05
CA ILE A 230 5.67 13.38 2.08
C ILE A 230 4.68 13.27 3.24
N PHE A 231 3.38 13.16 2.94
CA PHE A 231 2.35 12.97 3.96
C PHE A 231 2.51 11.66 4.72
N LEU A 232 2.86 10.57 4.05
CA LEU A 232 3.09 9.27 4.68
C LEU A 232 4.26 9.34 5.68
N ILE A 233 5.35 10.04 5.33
CA ILE A 233 6.48 10.28 6.23
C ILE A 233 6.03 11.10 7.46
N ALA A 234 5.26 12.18 7.24
CA ALA A 234 4.73 13.00 8.33
C ALA A 234 3.78 12.21 9.25
N LEU A 235 2.96 11.33 8.66
CA LEU A 235 2.04 10.46 9.38
C LEU A 235 2.80 9.42 10.21
N ALA A 236 3.81 8.77 9.63
CA ALA A 236 4.68 7.82 10.34
C ALA A 236 5.40 8.50 11.51
N TYR A 237 5.95 9.70 11.29
CA TYR A 237 6.57 10.48 12.36
C TYR A 237 5.59 10.82 13.50
N SER A 238 4.37 11.24 13.14
CA SER A 238 3.31 11.53 14.11
C SER A 238 2.91 10.27 14.90
N LEU A 239 2.86 9.12 14.22
CA LEU A 239 2.59 7.82 14.85
C LEU A 239 3.69 7.41 15.82
N PHE A 240 4.97 7.63 15.50
CA PHE A 240 6.09 7.37 16.41
C PHE A 240 6.08 8.29 17.64
N ARG A 241 5.66 9.55 17.49
CA ARG A 241 5.44 10.41 18.66
C ARG A 241 4.31 9.92 19.56
N LEU A 242 3.29 9.30 18.99
CA LEU A 242 2.14 8.77 19.72
C LEU A 242 2.45 7.42 20.39
N ILE A 243 3.24 6.58 19.72
CA ILE A 243 3.66 5.26 20.18
C ILE A 243 5.20 5.17 20.01
N PRO A 244 5.97 5.66 20.99
CA PRO A 244 7.44 5.69 20.90
C PRO A 244 8.08 4.32 20.65
N GLN A 245 7.47 3.25 21.17
CA GLN A 245 7.90 1.87 20.98
C GLN A 245 7.95 1.43 19.51
N LEU A 246 7.20 2.09 18.62
CA LEU A 246 7.31 1.83 17.17
C LEU A 246 8.67 2.27 16.62
N GLY A 247 9.27 3.32 17.18
CA GLY A 247 10.61 3.76 16.82
C GLY A 247 11.67 2.73 17.23
N ASP A 248 11.55 2.18 18.44
CA ASP A 248 12.44 1.11 18.92
C ASP A 248 12.30 -0.14 18.05
N PHE A 249 11.07 -0.53 17.74
CA PHE A 249 10.77 -1.63 16.81
C PHE A 249 11.41 -1.41 15.43
N ALA A 250 11.26 -0.21 14.85
CA ALA A 250 11.84 0.12 13.55
C ALA A 250 13.37 0.04 13.58
N ALA A 251 14.01 0.56 14.64
CA ALA A 251 15.46 0.50 14.81
C ALA A 251 15.97 -0.94 14.97
N GLU A 252 15.28 -1.76 15.77
CA GLU A 252 15.62 -3.18 15.97
C GLU A 252 15.48 -3.98 14.66
N LEU A 253 14.42 -3.70 13.89
CA LEU A 253 14.20 -4.32 12.59
C LEU A 253 15.34 -3.99 11.63
N VAL A 254 15.69 -2.71 11.48
CA VAL A 254 16.79 -2.27 10.61
C VAL A 254 18.11 -2.91 11.04
N ALA A 255 18.44 -2.88 12.33
CA ALA A 255 19.66 -3.49 12.85
C ALA A 255 19.73 -5.00 12.59
N SER A 256 18.60 -5.71 12.72
CA SER A 256 18.51 -7.15 12.44
C SER A 256 18.78 -7.48 10.98
N TYR A 257 18.19 -6.72 10.05
CA TYR A 257 18.43 -6.91 8.61
C TYR A 257 19.85 -6.49 8.21
N GLU A 258 20.36 -5.37 8.73
CA GLU A 258 21.72 -4.92 8.45
C GLU A 258 22.76 -5.96 8.87
N LYS A 259 22.59 -6.57 10.05
CA LYS A 259 23.46 -7.63 10.54
C LYS A 259 23.52 -8.83 9.59
N GLU A 260 22.36 -9.32 9.12
CA GLU A 260 22.32 -10.43 8.17
C GLU A 260 22.91 -10.04 6.79
N ILE A 261 22.69 -8.80 6.33
CA ILE A 261 23.29 -8.30 5.07
C ILE A 261 24.82 -8.25 5.18
N ARG A 262 25.37 -7.76 6.31
CA ARG A 262 26.82 -7.71 6.56
C ARG A 262 27.45 -9.10 6.59
N LYS A 263 26.77 -10.06 7.23
CA LYS A 263 27.15 -11.47 7.28
C LYS A 263 27.20 -12.11 5.89
N ILE A 264 26.18 -11.87 5.05
CA ILE A 264 26.13 -12.38 3.66
C ILE A 264 27.22 -11.71 2.80
N SER A 265 27.48 -10.42 3.02
CA SER A 265 28.49 -9.65 2.27
C SER A 265 29.93 -9.93 2.71
N GLY A 266 30.15 -10.80 3.71
CA GLY A 266 31.48 -11.17 4.21
C GLY A 266 32.23 -10.04 4.94
N LYS A 267 31.53 -8.97 5.36
CA LYS A 267 32.13 -7.81 6.06
C LYS A 267 32.30 -8.02 7.58
N ASP A 268 31.93 -9.19 8.09
CA ASP A 268 32.16 -9.61 9.49
C ASP A 268 33.41 -10.51 9.63
N LYS A 269 34.38 -10.40 8.71
CA LYS A 269 35.73 -10.97 8.84
C LYS A 269 36.74 -9.89 9.16
#